data_AF-A0A2P6QWH4-F1
#
_entry.id   AF-A0A2P6QWH4-F1
#
_cell.length_a   1.000
_cell.length_b   1.000
_cell.length_c   1.000
_cell.angle_alpha   90.00
_cell.angle_beta   90.00
_cell.angle_gamma   90.00
#
_symmetry.space_group_name_H-M   'P 1'
#
loop_
_entity.id
_entity.type
_entity.pdbx_description
1 polymer ?
#
loop_
_entity_poly.entity_id
_entity_poly.type
_entity_poly.pdbx_seq_one_letter_code
_entity_poly.pdbx_strand_id
1 'polypeptide(L)'
;MVAVTVLQYLLQPVSMIMVGHLDQLSLSSVAIAISLTNVTGFSLLSGLAGGLETLCGQAFGAEQYQKLGTYTCTAMISLLLVCPPVCLLWIFMDKFLPLVGQDPLIPLQARKYSMWLIPALFGASIIKPLTRYFQSQLESHFPNAPILFCHSYLPYICLKGSCV
;
A
#
# COMPACT_ATOMS: atom_id res chain seq x y z
N MET A 1 13.00 8.62 1.34
CA MET A 1 11.93 7.61 1.56
C MET A 1 10.93 8.07 2.62
N VAL A 2 11.34 8.31 3.87
CA VAL A 2 10.43 8.66 4.99
C VAL A 2 9.45 9.80 4.67
N ALA A 3 9.93 10.93 4.15
CA ALA A 3 9.08 12.08 3.82
C ALA A 3 8.00 11.75 2.76
N VAL A 4 8.34 10.93 1.75
CA VAL A 4 7.40 10.53 0.68
C VAL A 4 6.31 9.61 1.25
N THR A 5 6.69 8.65 2.10
CA THR A 5 5.73 7.77 2.78
C THR A 5 4.82 8.52 3.74
N VAL A 6 5.34 9.50 4.47
CA VAL A 6 4.54 10.37 5.36
C VAL A 6 3.54 11.17 4.53
N LEU A 7 3.96 11.76 3.41
CA LEU A 7 3.08 12.54 2.54
C LEU A 7 1.98 11.67 1.92
N GLN A 8 2.30 10.44 1.50
CA GLN A 8 1.33 9.48 0.97
C GLN A 8 0.33 9.02 2.02
N TYR A 9 0.76 8.83 3.26
CA TYR A 9 -0.12 8.44 4.36
C TYR A 9 -1.09 9.58 4.73
N LEU A 10 -0.63 10.83 4.69
CA LEU A 10 -1.44 11.99 5.03
C LEU A 10 -2.51 12.34 3.97
N LEU A 11 -2.35 11.92 2.72
CA LEU A 11 -3.35 12.18 1.68
C LEU A 11 -4.71 11.54 1.97
N GLN A 12 -4.73 10.32 2.53
CA GLN A 12 -5.96 9.58 2.83
C GLN A 12 -6.86 10.27 3.89
N PRO A 13 -6.35 10.66 5.08
CA PRO A 13 -7.15 11.33 6.10
C PRO A 13 -7.52 12.77 5.73
N VAL A 14 -6.70 13.48 4.95
CA VAL A 14 -7.04 14.85 4.50
C VAL A 14 -8.30 14.84 3.62
N SER A 15 -8.44 13.87 2.72
CA SER A 15 -9.67 13.68 1.95
C SER A 15 -10.87 13.33 2.82
N MET A 16 -10.69 12.56 3.90
CA MET A 16 -11.78 12.28 4.85
C MET A 16 -12.25 13.51 5.61
N ILE A 17 -11.32 14.35 6.07
CA ILE A 17 -11.65 15.57 6.82
C ILE A 17 -12.49 16.54 5.96
N MET A 18 -12.15 16.69 4.67
CA MET A 18 -12.96 17.48 3.73
C MET A 18 -14.37 16.93 3.54
N VAL A 19 -14.53 15.61 3.44
CA VAL A 19 -15.85 14.97 3.30
C VAL A 19 -16.67 15.06 4.59
N GLY A 20 -16.01 15.07 5.75
CA GLY A 20 -16.65 15.19 7.06
C GLY A 20 -17.39 16.51 7.31
N HIS A 21 -17.07 17.57 6.56
CA HIS A 21 -17.75 18.87 6.69
C HIS A 21 -19.14 18.90 6.05
N LEU A 22 -19.52 17.89 5.24
CA LEU A 22 -20.81 17.88 4.54
C LEU A 22 -21.92 17.18 5.35
N ASP A 23 -21.63 16.08 6.04
CA ASP A 23 -22.63 15.29 6.79
C ASP A 23 -22.01 14.16 7.65
N GLN A 24 -22.57 13.89 8.84
CA GLN A 24 -22.08 12.88 9.79
C GLN A 24 -22.30 11.44 9.28
N LEU A 25 -23.39 11.19 8.55
CA LEU A 25 -23.74 9.89 7.97
C LEU A 25 -22.77 9.55 6.83
N SER A 26 -22.41 10.56 6.02
CA SER A 26 -21.40 10.42 4.97
C SER A 26 -19.99 10.16 5.53
N LEU A 27 -19.61 10.82 6.63
CA LEU A 27 -18.32 10.60 7.29
C LEU A 27 -18.16 9.15 7.78
N SER A 28 -19.17 8.63 8.50
CA SER A 28 -19.14 7.26 9.02
C SER A 28 -19.05 6.22 7.89
N SER A 29 -19.83 6.42 6.83
CA SER A 29 -19.82 5.54 5.65
C SER A 29 -18.46 5.51 4.95
N VAL A 30 -17.83 6.68 4.77
CA VAL A 30 -16.50 6.80 4.15
C VAL A 30 -15.41 6.20 5.03
N ALA A 31 -15.48 6.40 6.35
CA ALA A 31 -14.52 5.79 7.29
C ALA A 31 -14.57 4.25 7.24
N ILE A 32 -15.77 3.66 7.18
CA ILE A 32 -15.93 2.21 7.04
C ILE A 32 -15.43 1.74 5.67
N ALA A 33 -15.78 2.45 4.59
CA ALA A 33 -15.29 2.14 3.24
C ALA A 33 -13.76 2.13 3.16
N ILE A 34 -13.11 3.16 3.71
CA ILE A 34 -11.64 3.26 3.73
C ILE A 34 -11.03 2.15 4.57
N SER A 35 -11.59 1.86 5.73
CA SER A 35 -11.08 0.79 6.60
C SER A 35 -11.17 -0.57 5.90
N LEU A 36 -12.31 -0.89 5.28
CA LEU A 36 -12.50 -2.15 4.56
C LEU A 36 -11.60 -2.25 3.32
N THR A 37 -11.49 -1.17 2.54
CA THR A 37 -10.66 -1.13 1.31
C THR A 37 -9.16 -1.19 1.64
N ASN A 38 -8.73 -0.60 2.76
CA ASN A 38 -7.35 -0.73 3.25
C ASN A 38 -7.02 -2.16 3.70
N VAL A 39 -7.90 -2.83 4.44
CA VAL A 39 -7.68 -4.21 4.89
C VAL A 39 -7.74 -5.20 3.73
N THR A 40 -8.75 -5.10 2.89
CA THR A 40 -9.01 -6.10 1.82
C THR A 40 -8.21 -5.84 0.54
N GLY A 41 -7.81 -4.60 0.24
CA GLY A 41 -7.12 -4.25 -1.00
C GLY A 41 -5.68 -3.80 -0.76
N PHE A 42 -5.48 -2.63 -0.17
CA PHE A 42 -4.16 -2.00 -0.08
C PHE A 42 -3.15 -2.79 0.77
N SER A 43 -3.60 -3.45 1.84
CA SER A 43 -2.75 -4.29 2.68
C SER A 43 -2.29 -5.55 1.94
N LEU A 44 -3.18 -6.20 1.19
CA LEU A 44 -2.82 -7.36 0.35
C LEU A 44 -1.81 -6.98 -0.74
N LEU A 45 -2.06 -5.86 -1.44
CA LEU A 45 -1.14 -5.34 -2.44
C LEU A 45 0.25 -5.04 -1.84
N SER A 46 0.28 -4.44 -0.65
CA SER A 46 1.53 -4.08 0.01
C SER A 46 2.28 -5.32 0.52
N GLY A 47 1.58 -6.33 1.03
CA GLY A 47 2.18 -7.61 1.43
C GLY A 47 2.78 -8.38 0.26
N LEU A 48 2.05 -8.50 -0.85
CA LEU A 48 2.56 -9.11 -2.08
C LEU A 48 3.77 -8.36 -2.63
N ALA A 49 3.69 -7.02 -2.70
CA ALA A 49 4.79 -6.18 -3.13
C ALA A 49 6.04 -6.33 -2.22
N GLY A 50 5.87 -6.52 -0.91
CA GLY A 50 6.97 -6.77 0.02
C GLY A 50 7.65 -8.13 -0.20
N GLY A 51 6.88 -9.19 -0.49
CA GLY A 51 7.46 -10.48 -0.87
C GLY A 51 8.29 -10.37 -2.15
N LEU A 52 7.78 -9.64 -3.14
CA LEU A 52 8.47 -9.37 -4.41
C LEU A 52 9.77 -8.58 -4.22
N GLU A 53 9.79 -7.61 -3.30
CA GLU A 53 11.00 -6.87 -2.94
C GLU A 53 12.11 -7.79 -2.46
N THR A 54 11.77 -8.83 -1.68
CA THR A 54 12.74 -9.83 -1.23
C THR A 54 13.29 -10.65 -2.39
N LEU A 55 12.44 -11.12 -3.32
CA LEU A 55 12.88 -11.84 -4.51
C LEU A 55 13.78 -10.98 -5.41
N CYS A 56 13.40 -9.71 -5.63
CA CYS A 56 14.18 -8.75 -6.39
C CYS A 56 15.53 -8.46 -5.71
N GLY A 57 15.55 -8.27 -4.39
CA GLY A 57 16.78 -8.06 -3.62
C GLY A 57 17.73 -9.26 -3.67
N GLN A 58 17.19 -10.49 -3.62
CA GLN A 58 18.01 -11.70 -3.77
C GLN A 58 18.56 -11.87 -5.18
N ALA A 59 17.74 -11.65 -6.22
CA ALA A 59 18.18 -11.70 -7.61
C ALA A 59 19.24 -10.64 -7.92
N PHE A 60 19.09 -9.45 -7.31
CA PHE A 60 20.04 -8.36 -7.41
C PHE A 60 21.36 -8.68 -6.70
N GLY A 61 21.33 -9.22 -5.48
CA GLY A 61 22.53 -9.66 -4.75
C GLY A 61 23.29 -10.81 -5.42
N ALA A 62 22.62 -11.58 -6.28
CA ALA A 62 23.23 -12.60 -7.13
C ALA A 62 23.73 -12.07 -8.50
N GLU A 63 23.76 -10.74 -8.69
CA GLU A 63 24.18 -10.04 -9.92
C GLU A 63 23.36 -10.42 -11.18
N GLN A 64 22.14 -10.96 -11.01
CA GLN A 64 21.29 -11.41 -12.11
C GLN A 64 20.36 -10.29 -12.62
N TYR A 65 20.94 -9.19 -13.09
CA TYR A 65 20.19 -7.99 -13.51
C TYR A 65 19.17 -8.24 -14.64
N GLN A 66 19.43 -9.19 -15.54
CA GLN A 66 18.46 -9.56 -16.58
C GLN A 66 17.17 -10.18 -16.02
N LYS A 67 17.25 -10.91 -14.90
CA LYS A 67 16.08 -11.56 -14.29
C LYS A 67 15.22 -10.57 -13.49
N LEU A 68 15.80 -9.46 -13.05
CA LEU A 68 15.11 -8.42 -12.26
C LEU A 68 13.92 -7.79 -13.03
N GLY A 69 14.11 -7.50 -14.32
CA GLY A 69 13.04 -7.00 -15.18
C GLY A 69 11.91 -8.02 -15.36
N THR A 70 12.25 -9.30 -15.56
CA THR A 70 11.26 -10.38 -15.68
C THR A 70 10.47 -10.54 -14.39
N TYR A 71 11.13 -10.54 -13.22
CA TYR A 71 10.45 -10.61 -11.92
C TYR A 71 9.49 -9.44 -11.70
N THR A 72 9.87 -8.23 -12.12
CA THR A 72 9.02 -7.04 -12.00
C THR A 72 7.78 -7.13 -12.90
N CYS A 73 7.91 -7.65 -14.12
CA CYS A 73 6.74 -7.90 -14.97
C CYS A 73 5.84 -8.99 -14.40
N THR A 74 6.41 -10.11 -13.94
CA THR A 74 5.64 -11.18 -13.28
C THR A 74 4.93 -10.69 -12.03
N ALA A 75 5.58 -9.83 -11.24
CA ALA A 75 5.01 -9.14 -10.10
C ALA A 75 3.79 -8.32 -10.50
N MET A 76 3.95 -7.46 -11.50
CA MET A 76 2.90 -6.58 -11.99
C MET A 76 1.68 -7.38 -12.48
N ILE A 77 1.89 -8.46 -13.22
CA ILE A 77 0.82 -9.37 -13.65
C ILE A 77 0.15 -10.06 -12.45
N SER A 78 0.93 -10.53 -11.47
CA SER A 78 0.40 -11.19 -10.28
C SER A 78 -0.45 -10.22 -9.44
N LEU A 79 -0.01 -8.97 -9.24
CA LEU A 79 -0.79 -7.96 -8.53
C LEU A 79 -2.07 -7.63 -9.31
N LEU A 80 -2.00 -7.54 -10.63
CA LEU A 80 -3.16 -7.30 -11.49
C LEU A 80 -4.19 -8.44 -11.39
N LEU A 81 -3.74 -9.69 -11.25
CA LEU A 81 -4.60 -10.86 -11.10
C LEU A 81 -5.35 -10.89 -9.75
N VAL A 82 -4.79 -10.25 -8.72
CA VAL A 82 -5.42 -10.11 -7.39
C VAL A 82 -6.44 -8.96 -7.37
N CYS A 83 -6.40 -8.02 -8.31
CA CYS A 83 -7.37 -6.92 -8.36
C CYS A 83 -8.82 -7.36 -8.63
N PRO A 84 -9.13 -8.27 -9.59
CA PRO A 84 -10.50 -8.73 -9.85
C PRO A 84 -11.25 -9.29 -8.63
N PRO A 85 -10.69 -10.22 -7.82
CA PRO A 85 -11.41 -10.72 -6.63
C PRO A 85 -11.63 -9.62 -5.58
N VAL A 86 -10.69 -8.67 -5.44
CA VAL A 86 -10.86 -7.51 -4.55
C VAL A 86 -11.98 -6.58 -5.05
N CYS A 87 -12.03 -6.30 -6.36
CA CYS A 87 -13.10 -5.50 -6.96
C CYS A 87 -14.47 -6.16 -6.78
N LEU A 88 -14.54 -7.48 -6.92
CA LEU A 88 -15.77 -8.25 -6.70
C LEU A 88 -16.23 -8.11 -5.24
N LEU A 89 -15.32 -8.22 -4.28
CA LEU A 89 -15.61 -8.01 -2.86
C LEU A 89 -16.16 -6.58 -2.60
N TRP A 90 -15.61 -5.56 -3.25
CA TRP A 90 -16.07 -4.17 -3.13
C TRP A 90 -17.44 -3.92 -3.76
N ILE A 91 -17.81 -4.65 -4.81
CA ILE A 91 -19.17 -4.59 -5.39
C ILE A 91 -20.20 -5.20 -4.42
N PHE A 92 -19.83 -6.28 -3.73
CA PHE A 92 -20.66 -6.95 -2.73
C PHE A 92 -20.67 -6.27 -1.34
N MET A 93 -20.01 -5.12 -1.20
CA MET A 93 -19.93 -4.39 0.08
C MET A 93 -21.32 -4.00 0.63
N ASP A 94 -22.27 -3.71 -0.26
CA ASP A 94 -23.66 -3.40 0.07
C ASP A 94 -24.41 -4.58 0.72
N LYS A 95 -24.01 -5.82 0.42
CA LYS A 95 -24.57 -7.03 1.04
C LYS A 95 -23.84 -7.38 2.34
N PHE A 96 -22.54 -7.10 2.41
CA PHE A 96 -21.65 -7.50 3.51
C PHE A 96 -21.87 -6.67 4.79
N LEU A 97 -22.04 -5.34 4.66
CA LEU A 97 -22.23 -4.46 5.82
C LEU A 97 -23.57 -4.65 6.56
N PRO A 98 -24.72 -4.86 5.88
CA PRO A 98 -25.98 -5.15 6.57
C PRO A 98 -25.94 -6.44 7.38
N LEU A 99 -25.16 -7.44 6.93
CA LEU A 99 -24.93 -8.69 7.66
C LEU A 99 -24.23 -8.48 9.02
N VAL A 100 -23.45 -7.40 9.15
CA VAL A 100 -22.76 -7.01 10.39
C VAL A 100 -23.69 -6.21 11.32
N GLY A 101 -24.91 -5.87 10.86
CA GLY A 101 -25.89 -5.10 11.62
C GLY A 101 -25.80 -3.57 11.43
N GLN A 102 -25.12 -3.11 10.36
CA GLN A 102 -25.08 -1.68 10.02
C GLN A 102 -26.41 -1.21 9.39
N ASP A 103 -26.80 0.05 9.66
CA ASP A 103 -27.96 0.68 9.01
C ASP A 103 -27.85 0.64 7.48
N PRO A 104 -28.95 0.35 6.74
CA PRO A 104 -28.90 0.13 5.29
C PRO A 104 -28.48 1.35 4.46
N LEU A 105 -28.51 2.56 5.02
CA LEU A 105 -28.02 3.77 4.35
C LEU A 105 -26.48 3.84 4.26
N ILE A 106 -25.77 3.30 5.24
CA ILE A 106 -24.30 3.33 5.33
C ILE A 106 -23.63 2.46 4.23
N PRO A 107 -24.03 1.19 4.01
CA PRO A 107 -23.48 0.34 2.96
C PRO A 107 -23.64 0.94 1.56
N LEU A 108 -24.77 1.59 1.28
CA LEU A 108 -25.05 2.17 -0.03
C LEU A 108 -24.01 3.24 -0.40
N GLN A 109 -23.72 4.13 0.55
CA GLN A 109 -22.76 5.21 0.37
C GLN A 109 -21.32 4.70 0.38
N ALA A 110 -21.02 3.72 1.25
CA ALA A 110 -19.73 3.05 1.30
C ALA A 110 -19.39 2.29 -0.01
N ARG A 111 -20.39 1.65 -0.64
CA ARG A 111 -20.23 1.01 -1.96
C ARG A 111 -19.90 2.03 -3.05
N LYS A 112 -20.62 3.16 -3.10
CA LYS A 112 -20.33 4.25 -4.06
C LYS A 112 -18.90 4.74 -3.92
N TYR A 113 -18.43 4.93 -2.69
CA TYR A 113 -17.06 5.34 -2.42
C TYR A 113 -16.04 4.27 -2.87
N SER A 114 -16.32 3.00 -2.58
CA SER A 114 -15.47 1.87 -3.01
C SER A 114 -15.38 1.74 -4.53
N MET A 115 -16.45 2.02 -5.27
CA MET A 115 -16.41 2.06 -6.74
C MET A 115 -15.45 3.13 -7.26
N TRP A 116 -15.40 4.30 -6.64
CA TRP A 116 -14.45 5.37 -6.99
C TRP A 116 -12.99 5.00 -6.68
N LEU A 117 -12.76 4.07 -5.75
CA LEU A 117 -11.43 3.57 -5.42
C LEU A 117 -10.92 2.47 -6.37
N ILE A 118 -11.79 1.85 -7.18
CA ILE A 118 -11.40 0.75 -8.10
C ILE A 118 -10.26 1.18 -9.04
N PRO A 119 -10.33 2.33 -9.76
CA PRO A 119 -9.24 2.76 -10.63
C PRO A 119 -7.94 3.01 -9.86
N ALA A 120 -8.05 3.54 -8.64
CA ALA A 120 -6.90 3.76 -7.77
C ALA A 120 -6.22 2.45 -7.34
N LEU A 121 -7.00 1.38 -7.13
CA LEU A 121 -6.48 0.04 -6.85
C LEU A 121 -5.64 -0.47 -8.02
N PHE A 122 -6.17 -0.43 -9.25
CA PHE A 122 -5.44 -0.85 -10.45
C PHE A 122 -4.17 -0.03 -10.67
N GLY A 123 -4.24 1.29 -10.47
CA GLY A 123 -3.06 2.16 -10.55
C GLY A 123 -2.00 1.79 -9.52
N ALA A 124 -2.41 1.51 -8.27
CA ALA A 124 -1.49 1.11 -7.20
C ALA A 124 -0.79 -0.23 -7.50
N SER A 125 -1.47 -1.18 -8.13
CA SER A 125 -0.92 -2.47 -8.55
C SER A 125 0.27 -2.34 -9.51
N ILE A 126 0.27 -1.29 -10.33
CA ILE A 126 1.30 -1.02 -11.34
C ILE A 126 2.41 -0.16 -10.74
N ILE A 127 2.03 0.92 -10.05
CA ILE A 127 2.97 1.90 -9.51
C ILE A 127 3.86 1.28 -8.43
N LYS A 128 3.35 0.39 -7.57
CA LYS A 128 4.15 -0.18 -6.47
C LYS A 128 5.34 -1.02 -6.95
N PRO A 129 5.17 -2.05 -7.81
CA PRO A 129 6.31 -2.81 -8.36
C PRO A 129 7.28 -1.92 -9.15
N LEU A 130 6.75 -0.99 -9.94
CA LEU A 130 7.57 -0.09 -10.75
C LEU A 130 8.42 0.85 -9.89
N THR A 131 7.86 1.41 -8.83
CA THR A 131 8.59 2.26 -7.88
C THR A 131 9.73 1.49 -7.22
N ARG A 132 9.51 0.21 -6.87
CA ARG A 132 10.51 -0.66 -6.26
C ARG A 132 11.62 -1.05 -7.23
N TYR A 133 11.26 -1.33 -8.48
CA TYR A 133 12.24 -1.55 -9.54
C TYR A 133 13.18 -0.36 -9.67
N PHE A 134 12.64 0.86 -9.79
CA PHE A 134 13.48 2.06 -9.85
C PHE A 134 14.29 2.29 -8.58
N GLN A 135 13.75 2.00 -7.38
CA GLN A 135 14.49 2.09 -6.12
C GLN A 135 15.70 1.14 -6.10
N SER A 136 15.51 -0.12 -6.50
CA SER A 136 16.61 -1.11 -6.55
C SER A 136 17.74 -0.71 -7.50
N GLN A 137 17.39 -0.05 -8.62
CA GLN A 137 18.37 0.46 -9.58
C GLN A 137 19.05 1.76 -9.12
N LEU A 138 18.40 2.56 -8.28
CA LEU A 138 19.00 3.78 -7.76
C LEU A 138 20.05 3.47 -6.68
N GLU A 139 19.78 2.46 -5.84
CA GLU A 139 20.71 1.97 -4.82
C GLU A 139 21.98 1.35 -5.43
N SER A 140 21.88 0.75 -6.63
CA SER A 140 23.04 0.20 -7.35
C SER A 140 24.00 1.26 -7.88
N HIS A 141 23.48 2.39 -8.36
CA HIS A 141 24.28 3.49 -8.89
C HIS A 141 24.94 4.32 -7.78
N PHE A 142 24.37 4.36 -6.57
CA PHE A 142 24.92 4.99 -5.38
C PHE A 142 25.08 3.97 -4.23
N PRO A 143 26.12 3.11 -4.26
CA PRO A 143 26.30 2.04 -3.27
C PRO A 143 26.55 2.54 -1.83
N ASN A 144 26.79 3.84 -1.63
CA ASN A 144 27.16 4.42 -0.33
C ASN A 144 25.99 5.08 0.43
N ALA A 145 24.78 5.16 -0.14
CA ALA A 145 23.66 5.85 0.50
C ALA A 145 23.02 5.09 1.68
N PRO A 146 22.79 3.75 1.63
CA PRO A 146 22.18 3.05 2.77
C PRO A 146 23.17 2.76 3.90
N ILE A 147 24.47 2.66 3.61
CA ILE A 147 25.52 2.38 4.61
C ILE A 147 25.77 3.61 5.49
N LEU A 148 25.69 4.82 4.92
CA LEU A 148 25.80 6.07 5.70
C LEU A 148 24.56 6.34 6.57
N PHE A 149 23.37 5.89 6.14
CA PHE A 149 22.14 6.00 6.93
C PHE A 149 22.07 4.97 8.06
N CYS A 150 22.52 3.74 7.82
CA CYS A 150 22.58 2.71 8.85
C CYS A 150 23.68 3.03 9.89
N HIS A 151 24.83 3.57 9.46
CA HIS A 151 25.89 4.02 10.37
C HIS A 151 25.56 5.33 11.12
N SER A 152 24.60 6.13 10.67
CA SER A 152 24.15 7.33 11.41
C SER A 152 23.05 7.03 12.44
N TYR A 153 22.24 5.98 12.26
CA TYR A 153 21.15 5.63 13.20
C TYR A 153 21.53 4.53 14.22
N LEU A 154 22.47 3.63 13.91
CA LEU A 154 22.87 2.58 14.85
C LEU A 154 23.71 3.05 16.06
N PRO A 155 24.51 4.14 16.04
CA PRO A 155 25.19 4.60 17.25
C PRO A 155 24.27 5.37 18.22
N TYR A 156 23.06 5.77 17.83
CA TYR A 156 22.14 6.49 18.74
C TYR A 156 21.28 5.58 19.63
N ILE A 157 21.12 4.31 19.27
CA ILE A 157 20.36 3.33 20.08
C ILE A 157 21.29 2.45 20.94
N CYS A 158 22.56 2.28 20.56
CA CYS A 158 23.51 1.45 21.31
C CYS A 158 24.43 2.25 22.27
N LEU A 159 24.06 3.48 22.67
CA LEU A 159 24.82 4.27 23.65
C LEU A 159 24.04 4.64 24.93
N LYS A 160 22.83 4.09 25.13
CA LYS A 160 22.04 4.40 26.33
C LYS A 160 21.22 3.21 26.81
N GLY A 161 21.87 2.29 27.52
CA GLY A 161 21.20 1.18 28.21
C GLY A 161 22.13 0.17 28.88
N SER A 162 22.88 0.61 29.90
CA SER A 162 23.43 -0.14 31.06
C SER A 162 24.07 -1.53 30.87
N CYS A 163 25.36 -1.69 31.16
CA CYS A 163 25.90 -1.99 32.51
C CYS A 163 25.37 -3.32 33.10
N VAL A 164 26.07 -4.43 32.85
CA VAL A 164 27.01 -5.16 33.74
C VAL A 164 27.81 -6.12 32.87
#